data_AF-A0A075CI28-F1
#
_entry.id   AF-A0A075CI28-F1
#
_cell.length_a   1.000
_cell.length_b   1.000
_cell.length_c   1.000
_cell.angle_alpha   90.00
_cell.angle_beta   90.00
_cell.angle_gamma   90.00
#
_symmetry.space_group_name_H-M   'P 1'
#
loop_
_entity.id
_entity.type
_entity.pdbx_description
1 polymer ?
#
loop_
_entity_poly.entity_id
_entity_poly.type
_entity_poly.pdbx_seq_one_letter_code
_entity_poly.pdbx_strand_id
1 'polypeptide(L)'
;GNVAGENYEEIQYEGHGPSGTALIVHALTNNRNRTASEVRYIFSRKGGNLGETGSVSYLFDHVGLIVYKAEGVNFDDLFNHGIELEVLNVEENDKEGLHVITCEIKDFGKVRDAF
;
A
#
# COMPACT_ATOMS: atom_id res chain seq x y z
N GLY A 1 -30.44 9.74 14.26
CA GLY A 1 -30.70 8.60 15.16
C GLY A 1 -29.44 7.78 15.23
N ASN A 2 -28.86 7.65 16.43
CA ASN A 2 -27.66 6.87 16.66
C ASN A 2 -27.95 5.39 16.40
N VAL A 3 -27.50 4.88 15.25
CA VAL A 3 -27.14 3.47 15.18
C VAL A 3 -25.91 3.36 16.05
N ALA A 4 -25.95 2.56 17.11
CA ALA A 4 -24.75 2.13 17.82
C ALA A 4 -23.93 1.33 16.80
N GLY A 5 -23.13 2.05 16.01
CA GLY A 5 -22.36 1.53 14.90
C GLY A 5 -21.33 0.56 15.44
N GLU A 6 -21.19 -0.58 14.78
CA GLU A 6 -20.16 -1.54 15.11
C GLU A 6 -18.81 -0.83 15.16
N ASN A 7 -18.08 -0.96 16.28
CA ASN A 7 -16.77 -0.36 16.43
C ASN A 7 -15.79 -1.12 15.54
N TYR A 8 -15.54 -0.59 14.35
CA TYR A 8 -14.49 -1.08 13.47
C TYR A 8 -13.13 -0.55 13.92
N GLU A 9 -12.14 -1.42 13.95
CA GLU A 9 -10.74 -1.09 14.14
C GLU A 9 -9.92 -1.51 12.92
N GLU A 10 -8.90 -0.71 12.59
CA GLU A 10 -7.87 -1.10 11.63
C GLU A 10 -6.84 -2.00 12.33
N ILE A 11 -6.49 -3.10 11.67
CA ILE A 11 -5.48 -4.01 12.13
C ILE A 11 -4.60 -4.46 10.97
N GLN A 12 -3.32 -4.64 11.26
CA GLN A 12 -2.32 -5.13 10.32
C GLN A 12 -1.86 -6.51 10.78
N TYR A 13 -1.84 -7.46 9.85
CA TYR A 13 -1.28 -8.79 10.03
C TYR A 13 -0.07 -8.96 9.11
N GLU A 14 0.90 -9.72 9.58
CA GLU A 14 2.17 -9.93 8.88
C GLU A 14 2.47 -11.41 8.78
N GLY A 15 3.10 -11.87 7.70
CA GLY A 15 3.47 -13.27 7.55
C GLY A 15 4.17 -13.60 6.25
N HIS A 16 4.38 -14.89 6.03
CA HIS A 16 5.03 -15.42 4.83
C HIS A 16 4.06 -16.35 4.08
N GLY A 17 3.95 -16.18 2.77
CA GLY A 17 3.18 -17.04 1.87
C GLY A 17 4.02 -18.19 1.28
N PRO A 18 3.51 -18.84 0.21
CA PRO A 18 4.27 -19.83 -0.56
C PRO A 18 5.66 -19.33 -0.90
N SER A 19 6.65 -20.22 -0.83
CA SER A 19 8.05 -19.90 -1.16
C SER A 19 8.65 -18.74 -0.36
N GLY A 20 8.10 -18.41 0.81
CA GLY A 20 8.63 -17.37 1.70
C GLY A 20 8.30 -15.94 1.28
N THR A 21 7.32 -15.73 0.37
CA THR A 21 6.90 -14.37 -0.02
C THR A 21 6.37 -13.60 1.18
N ALA A 22 6.96 -12.45 1.49
CA ALA A 22 6.51 -11.57 2.56
C ALA A 22 5.13 -10.97 2.25
N LEU A 23 4.24 -10.92 3.24
CA LEU A 23 2.88 -10.42 3.10
C LEU A 23 2.51 -9.53 4.29
N ILE A 24 2.00 -8.34 3.97
CA ILE A 24 1.29 -7.45 4.89
C ILE A 24 -0.20 -7.48 4.52
N VAL A 25 -1.07 -7.70 5.50
CA VAL A 25 -2.53 -7.70 5.31
C VAL A 25 -3.14 -6.64 6.21
N HIS A 26 -3.66 -5.58 5.60
CA HIS A 26 -4.49 -4.58 6.28
C HIS A 26 -5.94 -5.03 6.30
N ALA A 27 -6.59 -4.96 7.46
CA ALA A 27 -7.99 -5.30 7.64
C ALA A 27 -8.70 -4.24 8.48
N LEU A 28 -9.94 -3.94 8.11
CA LEU A 28 -10.89 -3.17 8.92
C LEU A 28 -11.91 -4.15 9.49
N THR A 29 -11.98 -4.29 10.81
CA THR A 29 -12.79 -5.34 11.45
C THR A 29 -13.46 -4.86 12.72
N ASN A 30 -14.67 -5.37 12.99
CA ASN A 30 -15.38 -5.21 14.25
C ASN A 30 -15.12 -6.37 15.24
N ASN A 31 -14.31 -7.36 14.85
CA ASN A 31 -13.99 -8.53 15.67
C ASN A 31 -12.59 -9.06 15.35
N ARG A 32 -11.60 -8.60 16.12
CA ARG A 32 -10.20 -8.99 16.02
C ARG A 32 -9.99 -10.50 16.00
N ASN A 33 -10.61 -11.21 16.93
CA ASN A 33 -10.37 -12.64 17.14
C ASN A 33 -10.87 -13.48 15.96
N ARG A 34 -12.01 -13.10 15.37
CA ARG A 34 -12.53 -13.74 14.15
C ARG A 34 -11.58 -13.51 12.99
N THR A 35 -11.23 -12.25 12.72
CA THR A 35 -10.34 -11.90 11.60
C THR A 35 -8.96 -12.54 11.74
N ALA A 36 -8.35 -12.51 12.93
CA ALA A 36 -7.05 -13.15 13.17
C ALA A 36 -7.11 -14.67 12.91
N SER A 37 -8.20 -15.32 13.30
CA SER A 37 -8.41 -16.76 13.09
C SER A 37 -8.60 -17.10 11.60
N GLU A 38 -9.38 -16.29 10.88
CA GLU A 38 -9.59 -16.44 9.43
C GLU A 38 -8.30 -16.20 8.64
N VAL A 39 -7.57 -15.13 8.93
CA VAL A 39 -6.28 -14.82 8.28
C VAL A 39 -5.29 -15.97 8.54
N ARG A 40 -5.14 -16.41 9.79
CA ARG A 40 -4.27 -17.54 10.13
C ARG A 40 -4.65 -18.81 9.36
N TYR A 41 -5.95 -19.12 9.29
CA TYR A 41 -6.44 -20.27 8.52
C TYR A 41 -6.07 -20.16 7.04
N ILE A 42 -6.23 -18.99 6.42
CA ILE A 42 -5.88 -18.76 5.01
C ILE A 42 -4.39 -18.99 4.77
N PHE A 43 -3.51 -18.39 5.58
CA PHE A 43 -2.06 -18.59 5.49
C PHE A 43 -1.72 -20.09 5.56
N SER A 44 -2.18 -20.79 6.60
CA SER A 44 -1.90 -22.21 6.78
C SER A 44 -2.44 -23.09 5.64
N ARG A 45 -3.63 -22.79 5.09
CA ARG A 45 -4.21 -23.55 3.97
C ARG A 45 -3.50 -23.29 2.64
N LYS A 46 -2.82 -22.16 2.50
CA LYS A 46 -2.13 -21.77 1.26
C LYS A 46 -0.62 -21.98 1.33
N GLY A 47 -0.11 -22.71 2.31
CA GLY A 47 1.32 -23.04 2.38
C GLY A 47 2.18 -21.88 2.89
N GLY A 48 1.60 -21.03 3.73
CA GLY A 48 2.28 -19.95 4.45
C GLY A 48 2.01 -19.99 5.95
N ASN A 49 2.51 -18.97 6.65
CA ASN A 49 2.34 -18.79 8.08
C ASN A 49 2.10 -17.32 8.43
N LEU A 50 1.12 -17.08 9.30
CA LEU A 50 0.96 -15.79 9.96
C LEU A 50 2.11 -15.63 10.98
N GLY A 51 2.82 -14.52 10.90
CA GLY A 51 3.90 -14.11 11.80
C GLY A 51 3.43 -13.14 12.88
N GLU A 52 4.41 -12.61 13.61
CA GLU A 52 4.21 -11.53 14.58
C GLU A 52 4.28 -10.16 13.90
N THR A 53 3.77 -9.13 14.57
CA THR A 53 3.95 -7.74 14.14
C THR A 53 5.44 -7.41 14.05
N GLY A 54 5.86 -6.80 12.94
CA GLY A 54 7.25 -6.49 12.62
C GLY A 54 8.02 -7.61 11.93
N SER A 55 7.41 -8.78 11.69
CA SER A 55 8.11 -9.93 11.09
C SER A 55 8.49 -9.74 9.64
N VAL A 56 7.77 -8.90 8.90
CA VAL A 56 8.10 -8.58 7.50
C VAL A 56 8.04 -7.09 7.19
N SER A 57 7.52 -6.26 8.08
CA SER A 57 7.32 -4.82 7.83
C SER A 57 8.60 -4.09 7.42
N TYR A 58 9.78 -4.53 7.88
CA TYR A 58 11.06 -3.95 7.52
C TYR A 58 11.46 -4.15 6.04
N LEU A 59 10.75 -5.02 5.32
CA LEU A 59 10.92 -5.26 3.87
C LEU A 59 10.05 -4.34 3.01
N PHE A 60 9.20 -3.50 3.61
CA PHE A 60 8.24 -2.64 2.92
C PHE A 60 8.38 -1.19 3.35
N ASP A 61 8.31 -0.28 2.39
CA ASP A 61 8.15 1.15 2.64
C ASP A 61 6.68 1.54 2.48
N HIS A 62 6.16 2.32 3.43
CA HIS A 62 4.82 2.91 3.31
C HIS A 62 4.92 4.27 2.60
N VAL A 63 4.61 4.27 1.31
CA VAL A 63 4.76 5.41 0.41
C VAL A 63 3.43 5.82 -0.22
N GLY A 64 3.33 7.07 -0.64
CA GLY A 64 2.29 7.50 -1.57
C GLY A 64 2.66 7.10 -3.00
N LEU A 65 1.75 6.44 -3.70
CA LEU A 65 1.91 6.06 -5.11
C LEU A 65 0.82 6.72 -5.95
N ILE A 66 1.22 7.53 -6.91
CA ILE A 66 0.32 8.24 -7.83
C ILE A 66 0.64 7.76 -9.25
N VAL A 67 -0.40 7.34 -9.99
CA VAL A 67 -0.24 6.69 -11.29
C VAL A 67 -1.12 7.38 -12.32
N TYR A 68 -0.51 7.81 -13.42
CA TYR A 68 -1.18 8.45 -14.55
C TYR A 68 -1.05 7.61 -15.81
N LYS A 69 -1.99 7.78 -16.74
CA LYS A 69 -1.76 7.35 -18.12
C LYS A 69 -0.71 8.27 -18.74
N ALA A 70 0.25 7.70 -19.46
CA ALA A 70 1.30 8.46 -20.15
C ALA A 70 0.74 9.25 -21.36
N GLU A 71 -0.41 8.86 -21.89
CA GLU A 71 -1.03 9.52 -23.05
C GLU A 71 -1.31 11.00 -22.76
N GLY A 72 -0.68 11.88 -23.53
CA GLY A 72 -0.84 13.33 -23.38
C GLY A 72 -0.08 13.94 -22.20
N VAL A 73 0.73 13.16 -21.48
CA VAL A 73 1.55 13.63 -20.37
C VAL A 73 3.02 13.61 -20.78
N ASN A 74 3.63 14.79 -20.85
CA ASN A 74 5.06 14.92 -21.10
C ASN A 74 5.83 14.49 -19.83
N PHE A 75 6.75 13.54 -19.98
CA PHE A 75 7.52 13.02 -18.85
C PHE A 75 8.53 14.02 -18.28
N ASP A 76 9.19 14.83 -19.13
CA ASP A 76 10.16 15.84 -18.66
C ASP A 76 9.47 16.87 -17.76
N ASP A 77 8.25 17.28 -18.11
CA ASP A 77 7.46 18.21 -17.28
C ASP A 77 7.06 17.57 -15.95
N LEU A 78 6.64 16.30 -15.98
CA LEU A 78 6.31 15.51 -14.80
C LEU A 78 7.51 15.34 -13.86
N PHE A 79 8.67 15.02 -14.43
CA PHE A 79 9.92 14.83 -13.72
C PHE A 79 10.38 16.12 -13.05
N ASN A 80 10.32 17.26 -13.77
CA ASN A 80 10.67 18.56 -13.23
C ASN A 80 9.74 18.96 -12.07
N HIS A 81 8.42 18.77 -12.19
CA HIS A 81 7.49 18.97 -11.07
C HIS A 81 7.79 18.05 -9.89
N GLY A 82 8.14 16.79 -10.16
CA GLY A 82 8.55 15.84 -9.13
C GLY A 82 9.72 16.35 -8.30
N ILE A 83 10.74 16.95 -8.94
CA ILE A 83 11.87 17.59 -8.26
C ILE A 83 11.39 18.74 -7.36
N GLU A 84 10.56 19.64 -7.87
CA GLU A 84 10.05 20.79 -7.11
C GLU A 84 9.22 20.37 -5.89
N LEU A 85 8.53 19.24 -5.99
CA LEU A 85 7.70 18.68 -4.92
C LEU A 85 8.48 17.77 -3.95
N GLU A 86 9.76 17.51 -4.24
CA GLU A 86 10.63 16.60 -3.47
C GLU A 86 10.07 15.18 -3.39
N VAL A 87 9.52 14.68 -4.52
CA VAL A 87 9.03 13.29 -4.58
C VAL A 87 10.19 12.30 -4.52
N LEU A 88 9.93 11.08 -4.05
CA LEU A 88 10.93 10.04 -3.89
C LEU A 88 11.36 9.46 -5.24
N ASN A 89 10.44 9.35 -6.20
CA ASN A 89 10.74 8.79 -7.53
C ASN A 89 9.70 9.23 -8.57
N VAL A 90 10.12 9.28 -9.84
CA VAL A 90 9.27 9.47 -11.02
C VAL A 90 9.74 8.52 -12.11
N GLU A 91 8.85 7.66 -12.62
CA GLU A 91 9.19 6.57 -13.55
C GLU A 91 8.22 6.50 -14.73
N GLU A 92 8.75 6.18 -15.91
CA GLU A 92 7.96 5.76 -17.07
C GLU A 92 7.79 4.23 -17.07
N ASN A 93 6.57 3.77 -17.29
CA ASN A 93 6.29 2.38 -17.61
C ASN A 93 5.71 2.30 -19.04
N ASP A 94 6.61 2.35 -20.02
CA ASP A 94 6.27 2.30 -21.45
C ASP A 94 5.42 1.09 -21.85
N LYS A 95 5.65 -0.05 -21.17
CA LYS A 95 4.93 -1.30 -21.48
C LYS A 95 3.45 -1.20 -21.11
N GLU A 96 3.14 -0.47 -20.05
CA GLU A 96 1.77 -0.29 -19.56
C GLU A 96 1.19 1.07 -19.97
N GLY A 97 2.00 1.96 -20.55
CA GLY A 97 1.59 3.32 -20.92
C GLY A 97 1.25 4.15 -19.69
N LEU A 98 2.03 4.01 -18.61
CA LEU A 98 1.80 4.67 -17.33
C LEU A 98 3.01 5.49 -16.91
N HIS A 99 2.76 6.61 -16.23
CA HIS A 99 3.76 7.33 -15.46
C HIS A 99 3.48 7.15 -13.97
N VAL A 100 4.51 6.90 -13.18
CA VAL A 100 4.41 6.56 -11.76
C VAL A 100 5.22 7.55 -10.94
N ILE A 101 4.60 8.11 -9.91
CA ILE A 101 5.22 9.03 -8.95
C ILE A 101 5.14 8.39 -7.57
N THR A 102 6.28 8.28 -6.92
CA THR A 102 6.39 7.79 -5.54
C THR A 102 6.77 8.96 -4.63
N CYS A 103 6.09 9.14 -3.51
CA CYS A 103 6.35 10.21 -2.55
C CYS A 103 6.25 9.71 -1.11
N GLU A 104 6.72 10.51 -0.14
CA GLU A 104 6.44 10.20 1.27
C GLU A 104 4.93 10.25 1.53
N ILE A 105 4.43 9.35 2.38
CA ILE A 105 2.99 9.25 2.66
C ILE A 105 2.38 10.55 3.19
N LYS A 106 3.17 11.33 3.95
CA LYS A 106 2.75 12.63 4.51
C LYS A 106 2.51 13.69 3.43
N ASP A 107 3.19 13.54 2.28
CA ASP A 107 3.14 14.48 1.17
C ASP A 107 2.15 14.03 0.08
N PHE A 108 1.55 12.85 0.20
CA PHE A 108 0.63 12.29 -0.80
C PHE A 108 -0.45 13.28 -1.24
N GLY A 109 -1.12 13.96 -0.31
CA GLY A 109 -2.15 14.94 -0.64
C GLY A 109 -1.59 16.14 -1.41
N LYS A 110 -0.45 16.68 -0.97
CA LYS A 110 0.25 17.80 -1.63
C LYS A 110 0.67 17.42 -3.06
N VAL A 111 1.26 16.23 -3.24
CA VAL A 111 1.73 15.78 -4.56
C VAL A 111 0.54 15.48 -5.47
N ARG A 112 -0.49 14.78 -4.99
CA ARG A 112 -1.70 14.50 -5.76
C ARG A 112 -2.38 15.78 -6.26
N ASP A 113 -2.50 16.78 -5.41
CA ASP A 113 -3.24 18.01 -5.75
C ASP A 113 -2.43 18.97 -6.65
N ALA A 114 -1.13 18.71 -6.85
CA ALA A 114 -0.25 19.51 -7.69
C ALA A 114 -0.23 19.06 -9.16
N PHE A 115 -0.75 17.87 -9.47
CA PHE A 115 -0.83 17.28 -10.80
C PHE A 115 -2.28 17.13 -11.25
#